data_AF-A0A3D1F8M3-F1
#
_entry.id   AF-A0A3D1F8M3-F1
#
_cell.length_a   1.000
_cell.length_b   1.000
_cell.length_c   1.000
_cell.angle_alpha   90.00
_cell.angle_beta   90.00
_cell.angle_gamma   90.00
#
_symmetry.space_group_name_H-M   'P 1'
#
loop_
_entity.id
_entity.type
_entity.pdbx_description
1 polymer ?
#
loop_
_entity_poly.entity_id
_entity_poly.type
_entity_poly.pdbx_seq_one_letter_code
_entity_poly.pdbx_strand_id
1 'polypeptide(L)'
;MLWEEAHTGLVIQKGIFSVLLGSVTSMSLAFDKQYYLEIKVGTEVMSPRQRITSAGYAVRAEEAEKLGGKPSTDYALASDITSSPTANKAVKLDSNAKLPLTALKVYDSGWFGASAGSSYAKTHNLGTTKVLITVYFSTNSDGSSLCALAGHNFYYEPYGNEGVTYVTSLTTTTINVRGSPNYIAHVMNDAGIRTNYRSGYLRIIMLALE
;
A
#
# COMPACT_ATOMS: atom_id res chain seq x y z
N MET A 1 45.09 26.59 12.71
CA MET A 1 44.12 27.26 13.60
C MET A 1 42.76 27.15 12.95
N LEU A 2 41.71 26.75 13.69
CA LEU A 2 40.38 26.46 13.11
C LEU A 2 39.32 27.52 13.48
N TRP A 3 39.49 28.17 14.62
CA TRP A 3 38.63 29.23 15.13
C TRP A 3 39.39 29.98 16.24
N GLU A 4 39.12 31.27 16.39
CA GLU A 4 39.63 32.10 17.48
C GLU A 4 38.64 33.21 17.84
N GLU A 5 38.69 33.69 19.07
CA GLU A 5 38.02 34.92 19.50
C GLU A 5 38.83 35.62 20.61
N ALA A 6 38.65 36.94 20.75
CA ALA A 6 39.33 37.75 21.75
C ALA A 6 38.32 38.32 22.75
N HIS A 7 38.56 38.06 24.04
CA HIS A 7 37.77 38.62 25.14
C HIS A 7 38.58 39.71 25.84
N THR A 8 38.02 40.92 25.95
CA THR A 8 38.64 42.05 26.63
C THR A 8 37.88 42.40 27.91
N GLY A 9 38.58 42.97 28.90
CA GLY A 9 37.94 43.43 30.14
C GLY A 9 37.48 42.32 31.10
N LEU A 10 38.04 41.10 30.97
CA LEU A 10 37.71 39.99 31.88
C LEU A 10 38.22 40.28 33.31
N VAL A 11 37.33 40.14 34.28
CA VAL A 11 37.69 40.21 35.71
C VAL A 11 38.21 38.84 36.15
N ILE A 12 39.50 38.77 36.46
CA ILE A 12 40.13 37.56 36.97
C ILE A 12 40.15 37.63 38.50
N GLN A 13 39.47 36.70 39.17
CA GLN A 13 39.46 36.62 40.63
C GLN A 13 40.12 35.32 41.08
N LYS A 14 41.21 35.43 41.84
CA LYS A 14 41.99 34.27 42.33
C LYS A 14 42.43 33.32 41.21
N GLY A 15 42.77 33.87 40.05
CA GLY A 15 43.19 33.08 38.87
C GLY A 15 42.05 32.40 38.11
N ILE A 16 40.80 32.65 38.47
CA ILE A 16 39.62 32.08 37.81
C ILE A 16 38.97 33.14 36.93
N PHE A 17 38.56 32.73 35.74
CA PHE A 17 37.70 33.48 34.83
C PHE A 17 36.70 32.53 34.16
N SER A 18 35.61 33.07 33.63
CA SER A 18 34.60 32.32 32.88
C SER A 18 34.29 33.08 31.59
N VAL A 19 34.22 32.35 30.48
CA VAL A 19 33.88 32.89 29.17
C VAL A 19 32.90 31.95 28.47
N LEU A 20 31.96 32.53 27.72
CA LEU A 20 31.12 31.78 26.80
C LEU A 20 31.80 31.78 25.43
N LEU A 21 32.33 30.61 25.04
CA LEU A 21 32.98 30.45 23.74
C LEU A 21 31.98 30.64 22.61
N GLY A 22 32.34 31.43 21.61
CA GLY A 22 31.49 31.69 20.44
C GLY A 22 30.59 32.91 20.57
N SER A 23 30.66 33.64 21.68
CA SER A 23 29.85 34.85 21.93
C SER A 23 30.37 36.09 21.21
N VAL A 24 31.66 36.12 20.86
CA VAL A 24 32.28 37.22 20.09
C VAL A 24 32.40 36.82 18.63
N THR A 25 32.94 35.62 18.38
CA THR A 25 33.05 35.06 17.02
C THR A 25 32.27 33.75 16.97
N SER A 26 31.18 33.70 16.20
CA SER A 26 30.38 32.48 16.04
C SER A 26 31.25 31.27 15.68
N MET A 27 31.06 30.15 16.38
CA MET A 27 31.83 28.93 16.21
C MET A 27 31.01 27.90 15.42
N SER A 28 31.39 27.65 14.17
CA SER A 28 30.73 26.67 13.28
C SER A 28 31.61 25.44 13.02
N LEU A 29 32.21 24.88 14.08
CA LEU A 29 33.01 23.66 13.96
C LEU A 29 32.10 22.42 14.00
N ALA A 30 32.43 21.40 13.20
CA ALA A 30 31.61 20.18 13.07
C ALA A 30 31.68 19.22 14.27
N PHE A 31 32.60 19.47 15.22
CA PHE A 31 32.88 18.60 16.37
C PHE A 31 32.96 17.11 15.98
N ASP A 32 33.57 16.79 14.83
CA ASP A 32 33.60 15.46 14.21
C ASP A 32 34.86 14.65 14.54
N LYS A 33 35.85 15.31 15.15
CA LYS A 33 37.13 14.77 15.60
C LYS A 33 37.52 15.42 16.93
N GLN A 34 38.66 15.07 17.49
CA GLN A 34 39.13 15.67 18.73
C GLN A 34 39.63 17.11 18.52
N TYR A 35 39.10 18.06 19.29
CA TYR A 35 39.55 19.45 19.32
C TYR A 35 40.23 19.81 20.64
N TYR A 36 41.07 20.84 20.59
CA TYR A 36 41.81 21.38 21.74
C TYR A 36 41.69 22.90 21.75
N LEU A 37 41.53 23.47 22.94
CA LEU A 37 41.51 24.90 23.22
C LEU A 37 42.91 25.36 23.65
N GLU A 38 43.43 26.36 22.95
CA GLU A 38 44.60 27.12 23.37
C GLU A 38 44.13 28.42 24.01
N ILE A 39 44.73 28.78 25.15
CA ILE A 39 44.41 30.02 25.86
C ILE A 39 45.66 30.89 25.82
N LYS A 40 45.50 32.14 25.36
CA LYS A 40 46.55 33.15 25.34
C LYS A 40 46.13 34.33 26.21
N VAL A 41 46.97 34.69 27.19
CA VAL A 41 46.75 35.83 28.10
C VAL A 41 47.81 36.88 27.79
N GLY A 42 47.40 38.01 27.21
CA GLY A 42 48.34 38.99 26.69
C GLY A 42 49.25 38.38 25.61
N THR A 43 50.54 38.24 25.89
CA THR A 43 51.52 37.62 24.99
C THR A 43 51.85 36.16 25.33
N GLU A 44 51.38 35.65 26.46
CA GLU A 44 51.73 34.33 26.98
C GLU A 44 50.73 33.26 26.55
N VAL A 45 51.23 32.10 26.10
CA VAL A 45 50.42 30.95 25.70
C VAL A 45 50.42 29.93 26.83
N MET A 46 49.23 29.59 27.32
CA MET A 46 49.07 28.59 28.37
C MET A 46 49.29 27.17 27.83
N SER A 47 50.08 26.38 28.56
CA SER A 47 50.37 24.97 28.25
C SER A 47 50.03 24.06 29.44
N PRO A 48 49.44 22.87 29.23
CA PRO A 48 49.06 22.28 27.94
C PRO A 48 47.71 22.80 27.41
N ARG A 49 47.47 22.63 26.10
CA ARG A 49 46.16 22.91 25.50
C ARG A 49 45.07 22.04 26.14
N GLN A 50 43.92 22.64 26.42
CA GLN A 50 42.82 21.94 27.06
C GLN A 50 42.03 21.13 26.02
N ARG A 51 41.78 19.86 26.29
CA ARG A 51 40.96 19.01 25.43
C ARG A 51 39.50 19.43 25.52
N ILE A 52 38.85 19.73 24.40
CA ILE A 52 37.40 19.99 24.38
C ILE A 52 36.67 18.65 24.51
N THR A 53 35.76 18.56 25.49
CA THR A 53 35.01 17.34 25.83
C THR A 53 33.50 17.54 25.62
N SER A 54 32.64 16.88 26.39
CA SER A 54 31.25 16.51 26.07
C SER A 54 30.33 17.61 25.52
N ALA A 55 30.51 18.88 25.90
CA ALA A 55 29.61 19.97 25.48
C ALA A 55 29.63 20.26 23.97
N GLY A 56 30.78 20.14 23.29
CA GLY A 56 30.87 20.38 21.85
C GLY A 56 30.23 19.26 21.01
N TYR A 57 30.28 18.02 21.52
CA TYR A 57 29.66 16.86 20.86
C TYR A 57 28.14 16.80 21.03
N ALA A 58 27.57 17.51 22.01
CA ALA A 58 26.12 17.60 22.21
C ALA A 58 25.40 18.28 21.02
N VAL A 59 26.11 19.04 20.19
CA VAL A 59 25.57 19.62 18.95
C VAL A 59 25.12 18.54 17.96
N ARG A 60 25.70 17.32 18.02
CA ARG A 60 25.27 16.17 17.22
C ARG A 60 24.02 15.47 17.78
N ALA A 61 23.47 15.90 18.91
CA ALA A 61 22.25 15.28 19.46
C ALA A 61 21.06 15.42 18.50
N GLU A 62 21.00 16.48 17.70
CA GLU A 62 19.94 16.64 16.70
C GLU A 62 20.01 15.56 15.59
N GLU A 63 21.21 15.13 15.20
CA GLU A 63 21.39 14.03 14.25
C GLU A 63 20.96 12.68 14.84
N ALA A 64 20.99 12.53 16.18
CA ALA A 64 20.51 11.30 16.84
C ALA A 64 18.98 11.14 16.73
N GLU A 65 18.24 12.23 16.56
CA GLU A 65 16.77 12.24 16.39
C GLU A 65 16.33 12.06 14.92
N LYS A 66 17.30 11.99 13.99
CA LYS A 66 17.04 11.85 12.55
C LYS A 66 17.66 10.57 12.02
N LEU A 67 16.94 9.88 11.14
CA LEU A 67 17.48 8.77 10.37
C LEU A 67 17.70 9.27 8.94
N GLY A 68 18.92 9.24 8.42
CA GLY A 68 19.22 9.74 7.07
C GLY A 68 18.77 11.19 6.82
N GLY A 69 18.81 12.05 7.85
CA GLY A 69 18.37 13.44 7.77
C GLY A 69 16.84 13.64 7.82
N LYS A 70 16.06 12.58 8.03
CA LYS A 70 14.60 12.63 8.13
C LYS A 70 14.12 12.43 9.57
N PRO A 71 13.15 13.22 10.05
CA PRO A 71 12.53 12.98 11.35
C PRO A 71 11.70 11.68 11.33
N SER A 72 11.39 11.13 12.51
CA SER A 72 10.58 9.92 12.64
C SER A 72 9.19 10.04 12.00
N THR A 73 8.62 11.24 11.91
CA THR A 73 7.32 11.53 11.30
C THR A 73 7.27 11.32 9.78
N ASP A 74 8.42 11.29 9.11
CA ASP A 74 8.50 11.06 7.65
C ASP A 74 8.41 9.57 7.30
N TYR A 75 8.54 8.67 8.28
CA TYR A 75 8.54 7.23 8.07
C TYR A 75 7.15 6.64 8.32
N ALA A 76 6.77 5.66 7.49
CA ALA A 76 5.57 4.88 7.72
C ALA A 76 5.76 3.94 8.92
N LEU A 77 4.81 3.97 9.85
CA LEU A 77 4.76 3.05 10.98
C LEU A 77 4.05 1.76 10.61
N ALA A 78 4.26 0.70 11.38
CA ALA A 78 3.51 -0.55 11.19
C ALA A 78 1.98 -0.34 11.30
N SER A 79 1.53 0.66 12.08
CA SER A 79 0.12 1.06 12.19
C SER A 79 -0.42 1.76 10.93
N ASP A 80 0.46 2.30 10.08
CA ASP A 80 0.06 2.84 8.77
C ASP A 80 -0.23 1.74 7.74
N ILE A 81 0.15 0.50 8.05
CA ILE A 81 -0.11 -0.67 7.22
C ILE A 81 -1.42 -1.31 7.70
N THR A 82 -2.45 -1.22 6.88
CA THR A 82 -3.81 -1.64 7.25
C THR A 82 -4.20 -2.94 6.55
N SER A 83 -5.17 -3.69 7.08
CA SER A 83 -5.73 -4.89 6.42
C SER A 83 -6.76 -4.56 5.33
N SER A 84 -7.11 -3.27 5.19
CA SER A 84 -8.12 -2.77 4.27
C SER A 84 -7.59 -1.53 3.54
N PRO A 85 -7.70 -1.45 2.21
CA PRO A 85 -7.17 -0.34 1.43
C PRO A 85 -7.79 0.96 1.89
N THR A 86 -6.92 1.87 2.31
CA THR A 86 -7.24 3.26 2.62
C THR A 86 -6.35 4.14 1.76
N ALA A 87 -6.87 5.29 1.34
CA ALA A 87 -6.15 6.18 0.44
C ALA A 87 -4.77 6.55 1.02
N ASN A 88 -3.73 6.43 0.19
CA ASN A 88 -2.35 6.75 0.54
C ASN A 88 -1.76 5.92 1.71
N LYS A 89 -2.32 4.74 1.99
CA LYS A 89 -1.79 3.81 3.00
C LYS A 89 -1.44 2.46 2.37
N ALA A 90 -0.42 1.81 2.92
CA ALA A 90 -0.04 0.48 2.49
C ALA A 90 -1.03 -0.57 3.01
N VAL A 91 -1.22 -1.64 2.25
CA VAL A 91 -2.03 -2.80 2.64
C VAL A 91 -1.11 -3.93 3.10
N LYS A 92 -1.44 -4.56 4.23
CA LYS A 92 -0.68 -5.68 4.78
C LYS A 92 -0.92 -6.94 3.93
N LEU A 93 0.16 -7.62 3.55
CA LEU A 93 0.08 -8.96 2.93
C LEU A 93 -0.25 -10.03 3.98
N ASP A 94 -0.83 -11.14 3.56
CA ASP A 94 -1.03 -12.31 4.41
C ASP A 94 0.29 -13.04 4.71
N SER A 95 0.23 -14.12 5.51
CA SER A 95 1.41 -14.93 5.88
C SER A 95 2.07 -15.65 4.70
N ASN A 96 1.45 -15.60 3.51
CA ASN A 96 1.95 -16.19 2.26
C ASN A 96 2.33 -15.11 1.23
N ALA A 97 2.49 -13.85 1.66
CA ALA A 97 2.81 -12.70 0.82
C ALA A 97 1.76 -12.39 -0.27
N LYS A 98 0.47 -12.67 -0.01
CA LYS A 98 -0.64 -12.33 -0.92
C LYS A 98 -1.42 -11.13 -0.40
N LEU A 99 -2.03 -10.37 -1.32
CA LEU A 99 -3.00 -9.34 -0.94
C LEU A 99 -4.19 -10.01 -0.22
N PRO A 100 -4.66 -9.45 0.90
CA PRO A 100 -5.80 -10.00 1.61
C PRO A 100 -7.06 -9.83 0.75
N LEU A 101 -7.92 -10.85 0.70
CA LEU A 101 -9.19 -10.79 -0.03
C LEU A 101 -10.08 -9.62 0.44
N THR A 102 -9.97 -9.22 1.71
CA THR A 102 -10.64 -8.03 2.27
C THR A 102 -10.17 -6.72 1.66
N ALA A 103 -9.03 -6.72 0.97
CA ALA A 103 -8.56 -5.56 0.22
C ALA A 103 -9.21 -5.40 -1.15
N LEU A 104 -9.93 -6.41 -1.61
CA LEU A 104 -10.67 -6.36 -2.86
C LEU A 104 -12.16 -6.44 -2.54
N LYS A 105 -12.94 -5.51 -3.11
CA LYS A 105 -14.40 -5.61 -3.07
C LYS A 105 -14.83 -6.64 -4.11
N VAL A 106 -14.85 -7.90 -3.68
CA VAL A 106 -15.20 -9.06 -4.50
C VAL A 106 -16.57 -9.58 -4.10
N TYR A 107 -17.35 -9.99 -5.09
CA TYR A 107 -18.53 -10.80 -4.89
C TYR A 107 -18.35 -12.16 -5.55
N ASP A 108 -18.79 -13.21 -4.85
CA ASP A 108 -18.78 -14.59 -5.30
C ASP A 108 -20.14 -15.20 -4.99
N SER A 109 -20.88 -15.61 -6.02
CA SER A 109 -22.20 -16.19 -5.82
C SER A 109 -22.20 -17.60 -5.25
N GLY A 110 -21.02 -18.25 -5.20
CA GLY A 110 -20.92 -19.70 -5.18
C GLY A 110 -21.52 -20.33 -6.44
N TRP A 111 -21.46 -21.64 -6.53
CA TRP A 111 -22.12 -22.40 -7.60
C TRP A 111 -23.63 -22.48 -7.34
N PHE A 112 -24.43 -22.26 -8.39
CA PHE A 112 -25.88 -22.42 -8.33
C PHE A 112 -26.41 -23.12 -9.58
N GLY A 113 -27.45 -23.93 -9.41
CA GLY A 113 -28.10 -24.62 -10.52
C GLY A 113 -28.74 -23.65 -11.51
N ALA A 114 -28.52 -23.88 -12.79
CA ALA A 114 -29.02 -23.05 -13.86
C ALA A 114 -29.53 -23.87 -15.04
N SER A 115 -30.42 -23.27 -15.82
CA SER A 115 -31.11 -23.86 -16.96
C SER A 115 -31.42 -22.81 -18.02
N ALA A 116 -31.48 -23.24 -19.26
CA ALA A 116 -31.79 -22.41 -20.43
C ALA A 116 -33.14 -21.70 -20.26
N GLY A 117 -33.24 -20.47 -20.76
CA GLY A 117 -34.45 -19.64 -20.72
C GLY A 117 -34.81 -19.07 -19.35
N SER A 118 -34.04 -19.36 -18.30
CA SER A 118 -34.31 -18.94 -16.92
C SER A 118 -33.44 -17.74 -16.51
N SER A 119 -33.95 -16.92 -15.60
CA SER A 119 -33.26 -15.75 -15.03
C SER A 119 -32.91 -15.97 -13.56
N TYR A 120 -31.78 -15.43 -13.12
CA TYR A 120 -31.21 -15.61 -11.79
C TYR A 120 -30.72 -14.27 -11.26
N ALA A 121 -31.42 -13.74 -10.26
CA ALA A 121 -31.00 -12.54 -9.54
C ALA A 121 -30.08 -12.91 -8.37
N LYS A 122 -29.03 -12.11 -8.18
CA LYS A 122 -28.04 -12.26 -7.11
C LYS A 122 -27.76 -10.91 -6.47
N THR A 123 -27.70 -10.89 -5.14
CA THR A 123 -27.35 -9.68 -4.36
C THR A 123 -25.85 -9.69 -4.07
N HIS A 124 -25.13 -8.71 -4.60
CA HIS A 124 -23.68 -8.58 -4.47
C HIS A 124 -23.22 -7.47 -3.53
N ASN A 125 -24.05 -6.44 -3.29
CA ASN A 125 -23.76 -5.34 -2.34
C ASN A 125 -22.39 -4.65 -2.53
N LEU A 126 -21.89 -4.57 -3.76
CA LEU A 126 -20.57 -3.95 -4.02
C LEU A 126 -20.62 -2.42 -3.97
N GLY A 127 -21.81 -1.82 -3.92
CA GLY A 127 -22.01 -0.37 -3.86
C GLY A 127 -21.76 0.35 -5.17
N THR A 128 -21.44 -0.38 -6.25
CA THR A 128 -21.05 0.18 -7.55
C THR A 128 -21.47 -0.71 -8.71
N THR A 129 -21.61 -0.10 -9.88
CA THR A 129 -21.76 -0.77 -11.17
C THR A 129 -20.45 -0.84 -11.97
N LYS A 130 -19.36 -0.21 -11.50
CA LYS A 130 -18.04 -0.29 -12.11
C LYS A 130 -17.36 -1.58 -11.69
N VAL A 131 -17.70 -2.67 -12.37
CA VAL A 131 -17.26 -4.02 -12.00
C VAL A 131 -16.69 -4.78 -13.19
N LEU A 132 -15.68 -5.61 -12.94
CA LEU A 132 -15.37 -6.76 -13.79
C LEU A 132 -16.32 -7.90 -13.39
N ILE A 133 -16.89 -8.60 -14.38
CA ILE A 133 -17.84 -9.70 -14.17
C ILE A 133 -17.36 -10.91 -14.96
N THR A 134 -17.27 -12.04 -14.29
CA THR A 134 -16.96 -13.34 -14.90
C THR A 134 -18.04 -14.34 -14.49
N VAL A 135 -18.60 -15.05 -15.46
CA VAL A 135 -19.55 -16.15 -15.21
C VAL A 135 -18.90 -17.45 -15.63
N TYR A 136 -18.69 -18.35 -14.68
CA TYR A 136 -18.24 -19.71 -14.93
C TYR A 136 -19.42 -20.65 -15.07
N PHE A 137 -19.25 -21.70 -15.87
CA PHE A 137 -20.14 -22.84 -15.98
C PHE A 137 -19.43 -24.11 -15.54
N SER A 138 -20.15 -25.03 -14.90
CA SER A 138 -19.73 -26.40 -14.61
C SER A 138 -20.90 -27.37 -14.75
N THR A 139 -20.62 -28.64 -15.03
CA THR A 139 -21.65 -29.70 -15.00
C THR A 139 -21.92 -30.22 -13.58
N ASN A 140 -21.01 -29.97 -12.63
CA ASN A 140 -21.14 -30.37 -11.22
C ASN A 140 -21.39 -29.15 -10.31
N SER A 141 -22.06 -29.39 -9.18
CA SER A 141 -22.45 -28.34 -8.22
C SER A 141 -21.30 -27.71 -7.47
N ASP A 142 -20.12 -28.32 -7.49
CA ASP A 142 -18.91 -27.87 -6.79
C ASP A 142 -17.87 -27.26 -7.73
N GLY A 143 -18.12 -27.28 -9.04
CA GLY A 143 -17.17 -26.81 -10.05
C GLY A 143 -16.04 -27.79 -10.39
N SER A 144 -16.09 -29.04 -9.90
CA SER A 144 -15.03 -30.04 -10.10
C SER A 144 -14.96 -30.61 -11.51
N SER A 145 -16.03 -30.49 -12.30
CA SER A 145 -16.08 -30.95 -13.68
C SER A 145 -15.68 -29.85 -14.67
N LEU A 146 -15.82 -30.13 -15.97
CA LEU A 146 -15.61 -29.23 -17.09
C LEU A 146 -16.07 -27.80 -16.76
N CYS A 147 -15.10 -26.89 -16.63
CA CYS A 147 -15.31 -25.50 -16.27
C CYS A 147 -14.99 -24.61 -17.47
N ALA A 148 -15.95 -23.78 -17.88
CA ALA A 148 -15.78 -22.86 -19.01
C ALA A 148 -16.38 -21.49 -18.68
N LEU A 149 -16.00 -20.48 -19.46
CA LEU A 149 -16.59 -19.15 -19.38
C LEU A 149 -17.95 -19.16 -20.08
N ALA A 150 -19.01 -18.90 -19.32
CA ALA A 150 -20.40 -19.04 -19.76
C ALA A 150 -20.98 -17.76 -20.40
N GLY A 151 -20.19 -16.71 -20.63
CA GLY A 151 -20.59 -15.52 -21.40
C GLY A 151 -20.11 -14.17 -20.86
N HIS A 152 -19.88 -13.22 -21.79
CA HIS A 152 -19.58 -11.79 -21.54
C HIS A 152 -20.55 -10.84 -22.26
N ASN A 153 -21.65 -11.33 -22.85
CA ASN A 153 -22.49 -10.50 -23.72
C ASN A 153 -23.54 -9.73 -22.90
N PHE A 154 -23.48 -8.39 -23.00
CA PHE A 154 -24.41 -7.44 -22.36
C PHE A 154 -25.65 -7.13 -23.19
N TYR A 155 -25.77 -7.67 -24.41
CA TYR A 155 -26.89 -7.38 -25.32
C TYR A 155 -27.63 -8.66 -25.69
N TYR A 156 -28.94 -8.63 -25.47
CA TYR A 156 -29.90 -9.64 -25.95
C TYR A 156 -30.20 -9.35 -27.41
N GLU A 157 -29.80 -10.22 -28.34
CA GLU A 157 -30.22 -10.05 -29.74
C GLU A 157 -31.68 -10.47 -29.90
N PRO A 158 -32.56 -9.60 -30.46
CA PRO A 158 -34.00 -9.86 -30.53
C PRO A 158 -34.41 -11.02 -31.48
N TYR A 159 -33.50 -11.55 -32.32
CA TYR A 159 -33.83 -12.58 -33.31
C TYR A 159 -32.80 -13.73 -33.44
N GLY A 160 -31.82 -13.84 -32.55
CA GLY A 160 -30.76 -14.85 -32.65
C GLY A 160 -30.78 -15.83 -31.48
N ASN A 161 -31.15 -17.07 -31.75
CA ASN A 161 -31.11 -18.21 -30.81
C ASN A 161 -29.68 -18.62 -30.36
N GLU A 162 -28.69 -17.76 -30.52
CA GLU A 162 -27.26 -18.04 -30.40
C GLU A 162 -26.61 -17.24 -29.26
N GLY A 163 -26.81 -17.69 -28.02
CA GLY A 163 -25.87 -17.30 -26.99
C GLY A 163 -25.97 -18.12 -25.74
N VAL A 164 -25.09 -17.79 -24.81
CA VAL A 164 -24.86 -18.52 -23.56
C VAL A 164 -25.61 -17.81 -22.43
N THR A 165 -24.98 -17.59 -21.28
CA THR A 165 -25.54 -16.79 -20.19
C THR A 165 -25.24 -15.30 -20.40
N TYR A 166 -26.23 -14.44 -20.18
CA TYR A 166 -26.12 -12.98 -20.33
C TYR A 166 -26.28 -12.29 -18.98
N VAL A 167 -25.61 -11.15 -18.79
CA VAL A 167 -25.97 -10.18 -17.75
C VAL A 167 -27.11 -9.33 -18.31
N THR A 168 -28.29 -9.41 -17.70
CA THR A 168 -29.51 -8.71 -18.17
C THR A 168 -29.78 -7.43 -17.41
N SER A 169 -29.29 -7.31 -16.18
CA SER A 169 -29.33 -6.07 -15.42
C SER A 169 -28.23 -6.04 -14.37
N LEU A 170 -27.73 -4.85 -14.07
CA LEU A 170 -26.76 -4.60 -13.01
C LEU A 170 -27.16 -3.31 -12.28
N THR A 171 -27.21 -3.37 -10.96
CA THR A 171 -27.34 -2.21 -10.07
C THR A 171 -26.12 -2.13 -9.16
N THR A 172 -26.09 -1.17 -8.24
CA THR A 172 -25.02 -1.09 -7.24
C THR A 172 -25.02 -2.24 -6.24
N THR A 173 -26.12 -2.99 -6.13
CA THR A 173 -26.28 -4.06 -5.12
C THR A 173 -26.72 -5.39 -5.70
N THR A 174 -27.22 -5.45 -6.93
CA THR A 174 -27.78 -6.66 -7.55
C THR A 174 -27.34 -6.84 -8.99
N ILE A 175 -27.20 -8.11 -9.38
CA ILE A 175 -26.98 -8.54 -10.77
C ILE A 175 -28.04 -9.57 -11.15
N ASN A 176 -28.53 -9.52 -12.38
CA ASN A 176 -29.40 -10.55 -12.95
C ASN A 176 -28.73 -11.18 -14.16
N VAL A 177 -28.58 -12.50 -14.13
CA VAL A 177 -28.11 -13.27 -15.28
C VAL A 177 -29.23 -14.12 -15.86
N ARG A 178 -29.25 -14.29 -17.18
CA ARG A 178 -30.25 -15.11 -17.87
C ARG A 178 -29.56 -16.09 -18.81
N GLY A 179 -29.94 -17.35 -18.74
CA GLY A 179 -29.57 -18.34 -19.75
C GLY A 179 -30.35 -18.10 -21.04
N SER A 180 -29.70 -18.19 -22.21
CA SER A 180 -30.43 -18.15 -23.49
C SER A 180 -31.48 -19.27 -23.56
N PRO A 181 -32.50 -19.15 -24.43
CA PRO A 181 -33.50 -20.21 -24.62
C PRO A 181 -32.90 -21.55 -25.05
N ASN A 182 -31.72 -21.58 -25.68
CA ASN A 182 -31.18 -22.79 -26.29
C ASN A 182 -30.14 -23.48 -25.42
N TYR A 183 -29.20 -22.75 -24.83
CA TYR A 183 -28.15 -23.32 -23.97
C TYR A 183 -27.56 -22.24 -23.05
N ILE A 184 -27.05 -22.65 -21.89
CA ILE A 184 -26.44 -21.75 -20.91
C ILE A 184 -24.92 -21.67 -21.04
N ALA A 185 -24.32 -22.67 -21.68
CA ALA A 185 -22.90 -22.73 -22.01
C ALA A 185 -22.69 -23.61 -23.25
N HIS A 186 -21.62 -23.34 -23.98
CA HIS A 186 -21.10 -24.26 -24.99
C HIS A 186 -19.61 -24.47 -24.74
N VAL A 187 -19.12 -25.68 -24.95
CA VAL A 187 -17.70 -26.02 -24.77
C VAL A 187 -17.22 -26.80 -25.96
N MET A 188 -16.03 -26.47 -26.45
CA MET A 188 -15.35 -27.19 -27.51
C MET A 188 -14.38 -28.20 -26.90
N ASN A 189 -14.33 -29.42 -27.43
CA ASN A 189 -13.24 -30.34 -27.11
C ASN A 189 -11.98 -30.00 -27.92
N ASP A 190 -10.91 -30.76 -27.67
CA ASP A 190 -9.63 -30.69 -28.40
C ASP A 190 -9.76 -30.91 -29.91
N ALA A 191 -10.76 -31.67 -30.34
CA ALA A 191 -11.12 -31.87 -31.75
C ALA A 191 -11.98 -30.72 -32.34
N GLY A 192 -12.26 -29.66 -31.58
CA GLY A 192 -13.07 -28.51 -32.03
C GLY A 192 -14.58 -28.79 -32.10
N ILE A 193 -15.06 -29.93 -31.58
CA ILE A 193 -16.47 -30.28 -31.56
C ILE A 193 -17.16 -29.54 -30.42
N ARG A 194 -18.22 -28.78 -30.77
CA ARG A 194 -19.03 -28.00 -29.83
C ARG A 194 -20.10 -28.87 -29.16
N THR A 195 -20.12 -28.85 -27.83
CA THR A 195 -21.21 -29.38 -27.01
C THR A 195 -21.99 -28.24 -26.37
N ASN A 196 -23.32 -28.25 -26.52
CA ASN A 196 -24.22 -27.23 -25.94
C ASN A 196 -24.91 -27.78 -24.70
N TYR A 197 -24.78 -27.09 -23.56
CA TYR A 197 -25.40 -27.48 -22.30
C TYR A 197 -26.64 -26.64 -22.02
N ARG A 198 -27.79 -27.30 -21.87
CA ARG A 198 -29.06 -26.63 -21.52
C ARG A 198 -29.27 -26.44 -20.02
N SER A 199 -28.49 -27.13 -19.19
CA SER A 199 -28.52 -27.06 -17.74
C SER A 199 -27.15 -27.39 -17.16
N GLY A 200 -26.93 -26.98 -15.91
CA GLY A 200 -25.70 -27.21 -15.16
C GLY A 200 -25.62 -26.23 -14.01
N TYR A 201 -24.42 -25.78 -13.67
CA TYR A 201 -24.16 -24.87 -12.57
C TYR A 201 -23.39 -23.66 -13.05
N LEU A 202 -23.78 -22.47 -12.56
CA LEU A 202 -23.10 -21.22 -12.83
C LEU A 202 -22.46 -20.68 -11.55
N ARG A 203 -21.37 -19.92 -11.70
CA ARG A 203 -20.76 -19.13 -10.61
C ARG A 203 -20.39 -17.76 -11.15
N ILE A 204 -20.86 -16.72 -10.47
CA ILE A 204 -20.60 -15.33 -10.81
C ILE A 204 -19.51 -14.82 -9.86
N ILE A 205 -18.40 -14.38 -10.43
CA ILE A 205 -17.35 -13.65 -9.73
C ILE A 205 -17.37 -12.21 -10.23
N MET A 206 -17.40 -11.25 -9.30
CA MET A 206 -17.36 -9.83 -9.62
C MET A 206 -16.28 -9.14 -8.79
N LEU A 207 -15.59 -8.18 -9.40
CA LEU A 207 -14.63 -7.31 -8.73
C LEU A 207 -15.03 -5.86 -8.97
N ALA A 208 -15.25 -5.09 -7.91
CA ALA A 208 -15.41 -3.64 -8.02
C ALA A 208 -14.08 -2.98 -8.35
N LEU A 209 -14.13 -1.98 -9.24
CA LEU A 209 -12.95 -1.26 -9.75
C LEU A 209 -12.66 0.04 -8.99
N GLU A 210 -13.35 0.26 -7.86
CA GLU A 210 -13.26 1.43 -6.98
C GLU A 210 -13.37 1.09 -5.50
#